data_AF-A0A1W9RE05-F1
#
_entry.id   AF-A0A1W9RE05-F1
#
_cell.length_a   1.000
_cell.length_b   1.000
_cell.length_c   1.000
_cell.angle_alpha   90.00
_cell.angle_beta   90.00
_cell.angle_gamma   90.00
#
_symmetry.space_group_name_H-M   'P 1'
#
loop_
_entity.id
_entity.type
_entity.pdbx_description
1 polymer ?
#
loop_
_entity_poly.entity_id
_entity_poly.type
_entity_poly.pdbx_seq_one_letter_code
_entity_poly.pdbx_strand_id
1 'polypeptide(L)'
;MREFKILGKRHQNKKIQVTKYAIHARGVDIQVTHNIPTEAGKSLRWVQTVTANNAWSRACGATRVDPFGFGDPSIHKFPAPGDPLCGCKADDRKPFYFTDAEFRGRGGSDFHDGPGTRAPATGRRWTQFVLALTEVTGMHVHHLVAIYWGYDRKASGEVRVAAIRRPTTDEMRNHGATLKRLYPSYRYT
;
A
#
# COMPACT_ATOMS: atom_id res chain seq x y z
N MET A 1 13.91 -7.84 12.06
CA MET A 1 13.61 -6.42 11.81
C MET A 1 14.42 -5.97 10.60
N ARG A 2 13.83 -5.27 9.62
CA ARG A 2 14.49 -4.96 8.33
C ARG A 2 14.42 -3.47 8.00
N GLU A 3 15.52 -2.90 7.55
CA GLU A 3 15.64 -1.47 7.28
C GLU A 3 15.81 -1.18 5.79
N PHE A 4 15.24 -0.06 5.34
CA PHE A 4 15.35 0.40 3.97
C PHE A 4 15.72 1.88 3.95
N LYS A 5 16.95 2.17 3.53
CA LYS A 5 17.48 3.54 3.42
C LYS A 5 16.80 4.32 2.30
N ILE A 6 16.65 5.63 2.42
CA ILE A 6 16.26 6.48 1.30
C ILE A 6 17.47 6.68 0.39
N LEU A 7 17.28 6.47 -0.92
CA LEU A 7 18.33 6.60 -1.92
C LEU A 7 18.28 8.02 -2.51
N GLY A 8 18.75 9.00 -1.74
CA GLY A 8 18.80 10.41 -2.17
C GLY A 8 19.66 11.26 -1.26
N LYS A 9 20.38 12.25 -1.83
CA LYS A 9 21.31 13.11 -1.08
C LYS A 9 20.62 13.88 0.06
N ARG A 10 19.38 14.32 -0.15
CA ARG A 10 18.58 15.08 0.84
C ARG A 10 18.25 14.27 2.10
N HIS A 11 18.06 12.96 1.97
CA HIS A 11 17.65 12.08 3.06
C HIS A 11 18.74 11.08 3.41
N GLN A 12 20.01 11.52 3.32
CA GLN A 12 21.13 10.73 3.82
C GLN A 12 20.86 10.29 5.28
N ASN A 13 21.15 9.03 5.57
CA ASN A 13 20.93 8.38 6.87
C ASN A 13 19.46 8.25 7.32
N LYS A 14 18.48 8.60 6.47
CA LYS A 14 17.06 8.37 6.73
C LYS A 14 16.62 7.01 6.20
N LYS A 15 15.67 6.40 6.90
CA LYS A 15 15.18 5.05 6.63
C LYS A 15 13.72 4.87 7.04
N ILE A 16 13.11 3.87 6.45
CA ILE A 16 11.96 3.18 7.02
C ILE A 16 12.42 1.87 7.65
N GLN A 17 11.68 1.40 8.64
CA GLN A 17 12.00 0.20 9.39
C GLN A 17 10.74 -0.65 9.54
N VAL A 18 10.82 -1.89 9.06
CA VAL A 18 9.77 -2.87 9.32
C VAL A 18 9.96 -3.41 10.73
N THR A 19 9.09 -2.98 11.63
CA THR A 19 9.11 -3.33 13.06
C THR A 19 8.31 -4.60 13.34
N LYS A 20 7.29 -4.91 12.53
CA LYS A 20 6.49 -6.14 12.61
C LYS A 20 6.30 -6.76 11.24
N TYR A 21 6.43 -8.08 11.15
CA TYR A 21 6.03 -8.88 9.98
C TYR A 21 5.65 -10.28 10.43
N ALA A 22 4.37 -10.48 10.74
CA ALA A 22 3.89 -11.66 11.47
C ALA A 22 2.85 -12.45 10.67
N ILE A 23 3.02 -13.77 10.64
CA ILE A 23 2.06 -14.69 10.04
C ILE A 23 0.85 -14.82 10.95
N HIS A 24 -0.33 -14.68 10.38
CA HIS A 24 -1.61 -14.96 11.04
C HIS A 24 -2.36 -16.05 10.29
N ALA A 25 -3.35 -16.64 10.96
CA ALA A 25 -4.20 -17.70 10.42
C ALA A 25 -4.95 -17.32 9.14
N ARG A 26 -4.95 -16.06 8.69
CA ARG A 26 -5.62 -15.59 7.46
C ARG A 26 -4.71 -14.78 6.52
N GLY A 27 -3.51 -14.41 6.92
CA GLY A 27 -2.66 -13.50 6.15
C GLY A 27 -1.45 -13.05 6.94
N VAL A 28 -1.03 -11.79 6.72
CA VAL A 28 0.17 -11.22 7.32
C VAL A 28 -0.11 -9.83 7.83
N ASP A 29 0.41 -9.54 9.02
CA ASP A 29 0.41 -8.23 9.65
C ASP A 29 1.79 -7.59 9.45
N ILE A 30 1.82 -6.33 9.05
CA ILE A 30 3.03 -5.53 8.88
C ILE A 30 2.92 -4.19 9.62
N GLN A 31 4.01 -3.81 10.28
CA GLN A 31 4.18 -2.46 10.83
C GLN A 31 5.48 -1.87 10.31
N VAL A 32 5.41 -0.61 9.86
CA VAL A 32 6.55 0.13 9.32
C VAL A 32 6.61 1.50 9.96
N THR A 33 7.75 1.84 10.52
CA THR A 33 8.03 3.16 11.12
C THR A 33 9.09 3.90 10.31
N HIS A 34 9.27 5.20 10.57
CA HIS A 34 10.28 5.99 9.88
C HIS A 34 10.93 7.07 10.76
N ASN A 35 12.17 7.44 10.45
CA ASN A 35 12.90 8.51 11.16
C ASN A 35 13.05 9.82 10.36
N ILE A 36 12.18 10.01 9.36
CA ILE A 36 12.21 11.17 8.47
C ILE A 36 11.43 12.31 9.14
N PRO A 37 12.03 13.49 9.34
CA PRO A 37 11.33 14.64 9.84
C PRO A 37 10.41 15.22 8.75
N THR A 38 9.24 15.70 9.15
CA THR A 38 8.39 16.49 8.28
C THR A 38 8.98 17.90 8.14
N GLU A 39 9.10 18.39 6.91
CA GLU A 39 9.57 19.74 6.62
C GLU A 39 8.39 20.71 6.47
N ALA A 40 8.63 22.01 6.70
CA ALA A 40 7.60 23.05 6.57
C ALA A 40 6.98 23.06 5.16
N GLY A 41 5.66 23.14 5.09
CA GLY A 41 4.91 23.10 3.83
C GLY A 41 4.80 21.71 3.19
N LYS A 42 5.27 20.65 3.87
CA LYS A 42 5.23 19.28 3.39
C LYS A 42 4.50 18.36 4.36
N SER A 43 4.07 17.21 3.84
CA SER A 43 3.59 16.10 4.68
C SER A 43 4.21 14.79 4.22
N LEU A 44 4.42 13.87 5.15
CA LEU A 44 4.80 12.50 4.86
C LEU A 44 3.54 11.65 4.81
N ARG A 45 3.30 10.95 3.70
CA ARG A 45 2.11 10.11 3.52
C ARG A 45 2.49 8.74 2.99
N TRP A 46 1.78 7.72 3.44
CA TRP A 46 1.90 6.36 2.93
C TRP A 46 0.99 6.17 1.71
N VAL A 47 1.51 5.47 0.71
CA VAL A 47 0.77 5.06 -0.50
C VAL A 47 0.98 3.57 -0.67
N GLN A 48 -0.11 2.80 -0.83
CA GLN A 48 -0.03 1.36 -1.06
C GLN A 48 -0.83 0.97 -2.30
N THR A 49 -0.21 0.19 -3.19
CA THR A 49 -0.93 -0.53 -4.24
C THR A 49 -0.89 -2.02 -3.99
N VAL A 50 -1.96 -2.71 -4.37
CA VAL A 50 -2.10 -4.16 -4.25
C VAL A 50 -2.32 -4.80 -5.62
N THR A 51 -1.67 -5.95 -5.81
CA THR A 51 -1.91 -6.89 -6.91
C THR A 51 -2.27 -8.25 -6.31
N ALA A 52 -3.32 -8.89 -6.79
CA ALA A 52 -3.74 -10.20 -6.31
C ALA A 52 -4.47 -11.01 -7.39
N ASN A 53 -4.49 -12.34 -7.26
CA ASN A 53 -5.12 -13.24 -8.24
C ASN A 53 -6.58 -13.64 -7.90
N ASN A 54 -7.23 -12.97 -6.95
CA ASN A 54 -8.63 -13.25 -6.62
C ASN A 54 -9.61 -12.64 -7.64
N ALA A 55 -10.85 -13.12 -7.65
CA ALA A 55 -11.87 -12.69 -8.61
C ALA A 55 -12.13 -11.18 -8.57
N TRP A 56 -12.21 -10.60 -7.36
CA TRP A 56 -12.39 -9.16 -7.22
C TRP A 56 -11.22 -8.35 -7.81
N SER A 57 -9.98 -8.80 -7.60
CA SER A 57 -8.81 -8.15 -8.19
C SER A 57 -8.79 -8.26 -9.71
N ARG A 58 -9.27 -9.36 -10.28
CA ARG A 58 -9.43 -9.48 -11.73
C ARG A 58 -10.48 -8.49 -12.27
N ALA A 59 -11.58 -8.29 -11.55
CA ALA A 59 -12.62 -7.33 -11.91
C ALA A 59 -12.11 -5.87 -11.87
N CYS A 60 -11.26 -5.52 -10.90
CA CYS A 60 -10.72 -4.16 -10.74
C CYS A 60 -9.46 -3.85 -11.56
N GLY A 61 -9.05 -4.76 -12.44
CA GLY A 61 -7.73 -4.76 -13.05
C GLY A 61 -6.64 -5.22 -12.08
N ALA A 62 -5.56 -5.76 -12.65
CA ALA A 62 -4.56 -6.50 -11.90
C ALA A 62 -3.96 -5.74 -10.70
N THR A 63 -3.80 -4.42 -10.80
CA THR A 63 -3.22 -3.56 -9.76
C THR A 63 -4.14 -2.37 -9.43
N ARG A 64 -4.27 -2.04 -8.14
CA ARG A 64 -5.11 -0.94 -7.60
C ARG A 64 -4.49 -0.31 -6.36
N VAL A 65 -5.00 0.84 -5.91
CA VAL A 65 -4.69 1.36 -4.56
C VAL A 65 -5.46 0.54 -3.53
N ASP A 66 -4.81 0.25 -2.40
CA ASP A 66 -5.37 -0.53 -1.30
C ASP A 66 -5.83 0.39 -0.17
N PRO A 67 -7.14 0.64 -0.01
CA PRO A 67 -7.64 1.61 0.95
C PRO A 67 -8.02 1.00 2.31
N PHE A 68 -7.43 -0.13 2.71
CA PHE A 68 -7.81 -1.06 3.79
C PHE A 68 -8.89 -2.09 3.44
N GLY A 69 -8.60 -3.35 3.78
CA GLY A 69 -9.62 -4.37 4.07
C GLY A 69 -10.32 -4.98 2.86
N PHE A 70 -9.90 -6.19 2.49
CA PHE A 70 -10.74 -7.05 1.66
C PHE A 70 -12.07 -7.35 2.36
N GLY A 71 -13.19 -7.04 1.71
CA GLY A 71 -14.48 -7.68 1.99
C GLY A 71 -15.49 -6.92 2.84
N ASP A 72 -15.20 -5.70 3.29
CA ASP A 72 -16.25 -4.82 3.83
C ASP A 72 -16.69 -3.81 2.75
N PRO A 73 -17.93 -3.85 2.24
CA PRO A 73 -18.45 -2.88 1.29
C PRO A 73 -18.73 -1.49 1.91
N SER A 74 -18.72 -1.36 3.24
CA SER A 74 -19.03 -0.12 3.96
C SER A 74 -17.81 0.74 4.32
N ILE A 75 -16.59 0.23 4.11
CA ILE A 75 -15.34 0.88 4.54
C ILE A 75 -14.53 1.31 3.31
N HIS A 76 -14.22 2.61 3.23
CA HIS A 76 -13.23 3.26 2.36
C HIS A 76 -13.30 2.90 0.86
N LYS A 77 -14.49 2.98 0.23
CA LYS A 77 -14.69 2.69 -1.20
C LYS A 77 -15.49 3.80 -1.90
N PHE A 78 -14.84 4.58 -2.78
CA PHE A 78 -15.53 5.43 -3.75
C PHE A 78 -15.61 4.73 -5.11
N PRO A 79 -16.81 4.40 -5.65
CA PRO A 79 -16.92 3.95 -7.02
C PRO A 79 -16.33 5.02 -7.95
N ALA A 80 -15.44 4.62 -8.86
CA ALA A 80 -14.98 5.52 -9.89
C ALA A 80 -16.15 5.80 -10.86
N PRO A 81 -16.32 7.03 -11.39
CA PRO A 81 -17.33 7.29 -12.41
C PRO A 81 -17.11 6.36 -13.61
N GLY A 82 -18.13 5.56 -13.95
CA GLY A 82 -18.06 4.58 -15.04
C GLY A 82 -17.53 3.19 -14.69
N ASP A 83 -17.17 2.93 -13.42
CA ASP A 83 -16.76 1.59 -12.94
C ASP A 83 -17.62 1.19 -11.72
N PRO A 84 -18.79 0.56 -11.95
CA PRO A 84 -19.76 0.25 -10.90
C PRO A 84 -19.28 -0.84 -9.92
N LEU A 85 -18.09 -1.43 -10.12
CA LEU A 85 -17.62 -2.57 -9.35
C LEU A 85 -16.37 -2.30 -8.49
N CYS A 86 -15.70 -1.16 -8.68
CA CYS A 86 -14.36 -1.00 -8.14
C CYS A 86 -14.15 0.34 -7.42
N GLY A 87 -14.56 0.35 -6.15
CA GLY A 87 -14.12 1.29 -5.11
C GLY A 87 -12.63 1.21 -4.79
N CYS A 88 -11.77 1.37 -5.79
CA CYS A 88 -10.32 1.20 -5.71
C CYS A 88 -9.57 2.45 -5.22
N LYS A 89 -10.26 3.34 -4.52
CA LYS A 89 -9.71 4.61 -4.04
C LYS A 89 -9.90 4.73 -2.53
N ALA A 90 -8.93 5.32 -1.86
CA ALA A 90 -9.08 5.77 -0.48
C ALA A 90 -10.26 6.74 -0.33
N ASP A 91 -10.83 6.75 0.87
CA ASP A 91 -12.11 7.36 1.26
C ASP A 91 -12.15 8.89 1.10
N ASP A 92 -11.02 9.57 0.96
CA ASP A 92 -10.98 11.02 0.71
C ASP A 92 -10.65 11.36 -0.76
N ARG A 93 -10.72 10.37 -1.66
CA ARG A 93 -10.36 10.47 -3.08
C ARG A 93 -8.90 10.92 -3.31
N LYS A 94 -8.02 10.68 -2.34
CA LYS A 94 -6.57 10.91 -2.45
C LYS A 94 -5.82 9.58 -2.63
N PRO A 95 -4.58 9.60 -3.15
CA PRO A 95 -3.80 8.37 -3.35
C PRO A 95 -3.24 7.78 -2.05
N PHE A 96 -3.55 8.36 -0.89
CA PHE A 96 -2.93 8.02 0.37
C PHE A 96 -3.66 6.87 1.06
N TYR A 97 -2.90 6.04 1.74
CA TYR A 97 -3.39 4.89 2.48
C TYR A 97 -4.33 5.29 3.62
N PHE A 98 -3.96 6.33 4.37
CA PHE A 98 -4.83 6.97 5.36
C PHE A 98 -5.52 8.19 4.76
N THR A 99 -6.79 8.36 5.09
CA THR A 99 -7.48 9.64 4.88
C THR A 99 -6.80 10.78 5.64
N ASP A 100 -7.05 12.02 5.24
CA ASP A 100 -6.58 13.18 6.00
C ASP A 100 -7.04 13.18 7.47
N ALA A 101 -8.26 12.69 7.75
CA ALA A 101 -8.79 12.63 9.11
C ALA A 101 -8.03 11.60 9.95
N GLU A 102 -7.84 10.39 9.42
CA GLU A 102 -7.08 9.33 10.09
C GLU A 102 -5.62 9.71 10.27
N PHE A 103 -5.02 10.34 9.25
CA PHE A 103 -3.65 10.80 9.30
C PHE A 103 -3.45 11.81 10.44
N ARG A 104 -4.36 12.78 10.58
CA ARG A 104 -4.34 13.74 11.70
C ARG A 104 -4.58 13.08 13.05
N GLY A 105 -5.53 12.14 13.13
CA GLY A 105 -5.87 11.46 14.39
C GLY A 105 -4.81 10.47 14.89
N ARG A 106 -3.99 9.92 14.00
CA ARG A 106 -2.96 8.91 14.33
C ARG A 106 -1.56 9.47 14.60
N GLY A 107 -1.33 10.77 14.43
CA GLY A 107 0.01 11.36 14.53
C GLY A 107 0.94 11.00 13.35
N GLY A 108 0.43 10.32 12.32
CA GLY A 108 0.94 10.33 10.95
C GLY A 108 2.24 9.59 10.60
N SER A 109 3.07 9.10 11.52
CA SER A 109 4.36 8.51 11.13
C SER A 109 4.25 7.04 10.68
N ASP A 110 3.50 6.24 11.41
CA ASP A 110 3.64 4.79 11.32
C ASP A 110 2.58 4.16 10.42
N PHE A 111 3.02 3.26 9.57
CA PHE A 111 2.16 2.44 8.76
C PHE A 111 1.83 1.14 9.49
N HIS A 112 0.57 0.77 9.45
CA HIS A 112 0.10 -0.54 9.86
C HIS A 112 -0.93 -1.01 8.86
N ASP A 113 -0.68 -2.20 8.32
CA ASP A 113 -1.65 -2.92 7.54
C ASP A 113 -1.65 -4.37 7.97
N GLY A 114 -2.83 -4.94 7.89
CA GLY A 114 -3.06 -6.34 7.97
C GLY A 114 -4.35 -6.59 7.24
N PRO A 115 -4.31 -7.46 6.23
CA PRO A 115 -5.52 -8.20 5.95
C PRO A 115 -5.23 -9.68 5.85
N GLY A 116 -6.18 -10.45 6.38
CA GLY A 116 -6.30 -11.85 6.08
C GLY A 116 -7.41 -12.10 5.07
N THR A 117 -7.15 -12.93 4.07
CA THR A 117 -8.20 -13.39 3.16
C THR A 117 -8.67 -14.80 3.57
N ARG A 118 -9.92 -15.13 3.26
CA ARG A 118 -10.38 -16.53 3.38
C ARG A 118 -9.54 -17.42 2.47
N ALA A 119 -9.27 -18.65 2.93
CA ALA A 119 -8.64 -19.66 2.09
C ALA A 119 -9.45 -19.84 0.80
N PRO A 120 -8.81 -19.95 -0.38
CA PRO A 120 -9.52 -20.28 -1.60
C PRO A 120 -10.02 -21.73 -1.53
N ALA A 121 -11.10 -22.06 -2.24
CA ALA A 121 -11.58 -23.45 -2.31
C ALA A 121 -10.55 -24.39 -2.98
N THR A 122 -9.78 -23.89 -3.94
CA THR A 122 -8.75 -24.63 -4.67
C THR A 122 -7.49 -23.79 -4.88
N GLY A 123 -6.35 -24.47 -5.08
CA GLY A 123 -5.08 -23.83 -5.44
C GLY A 123 -4.52 -22.86 -4.38
N ARG A 124 -4.04 -21.70 -4.84
CA ARG A 124 -3.51 -20.63 -3.99
C ARG A 124 -4.04 -19.26 -4.38
N ARG A 125 -4.26 -18.42 -3.38
CA ARG A 125 -4.49 -16.99 -3.52
C ARG A 125 -3.22 -16.27 -3.11
N TRP A 126 -2.70 -15.38 -3.95
CA TRP A 126 -1.58 -14.52 -3.57
C TRP A 126 -2.02 -13.07 -3.57
N THR A 127 -1.45 -12.32 -2.63
CA THR A 127 -1.66 -10.88 -2.46
C THR A 127 -0.32 -10.22 -2.26
N GLN A 128 -0.01 -9.23 -3.09
CA GLN A 128 1.28 -8.56 -3.17
C GLN A 128 1.06 -7.06 -3.11
N PHE A 129 1.94 -6.36 -2.39
CA PHE A 129 1.81 -4.95 -2.10
C PHE A 129 3.10 -4.23 -2.43
N VAL A 130 2.97 -3.03 -2.98
CA VAL A 130 4.02 -2.01 -3.01
C VAL A 130 3.57 -0.90 -2.08
N LEU A 131 4.31 -0.74 -0.98
CA LEU A 131 4.12 0.32 0.01
C LEU A 131 5.23 1.36 -0.17
N ALA A 132 4.87 2.61 -0.37
CA ALA A 132 5.79 3.74 -0.49
C ALA A 132 5.54 4.77 0.61
N LEU A 133 6.62 5.24 1.24
CA LEU A 133 6.59 6.49 2.00
C LEU A 133 6.88 7.64 1.04
N THR A 134 6.02 8.66 1.10
CA THR A 134 6.02 9.74 0.13
C THR A 134 6.12 11.10 0.81
N GLU A 135 6.85 12.01 0.19
CA GLU A 135 6.82 13.44 0.54
C GLU A 135 5.79 14.13 -0.34
N VAL A 136 4.89 14.90 0.26
CA VAL A 136 3.75 15.52 -0.42
C VAL A 136 3.79 17.04 -0.27
N THR A 137 3.67 17.75 -1.39
CA THR A 137 3.54 19.21 -1.44
C THR A 137 2.40 19.57 -2.41
N GLY A 138 1.24 19.94 -1.84
CA GLY A 138 0.01 20.10 -2.63
C GLY A 138 -0.34 18.80 -3.37
N MET A 139 -0.32 18.83 -4.70
CA MET A 139 -0.61 17.69 -5.57
C MET A 139 0.65 16.95 -6.05
N HIS A 140 1.83 17.35 -5.61
CA HIS A 140 3.09 16.68 -5.93
C HIS A 140 3.38 15.61 -4.88
N VAL A 141 3.64 14.39 -5.34
CA VAL A 141 3.93 13.20 -4.52
C VAL A 141 5.27 12.63 -4.96
N HIS A 142 6.27 12.70 -4.08
CA HIS A 142 7.60 12.16 -4.32
C HIS A 142 7.83 10.89 -3.51
N HIS A 143 8.14 9.77 -4.17
CA HIS A 143 8.41 8.52 -3.49
C HIS A 143 9.82 8.53 -2.87
N LEU A 144 9.91 8.54 -1.54
CA LEU A 144 11.19 8.53 -0.83
C LEU A 144 11.79 7.13 -0.77
N VAL A 145 10.95 6.15 -0.43
CA VAL A 145 11.35 4.74 -0.30
C VAL A 145 10.12 3.88 -0.45
N ALA A 146 10.29 2.74 -1.12
CA ALA A 146 9.25 1.75 -1.26
C ALA A 146 9.74 0.35 -0.86
N ILE A 147 8.82 -0.45 -0.34
CA ILE A 147 9.00 -1.87 -0.06
C ILE A 147 7.92 -2.67 -0.78
N TYR A 148 8.32 -3.87 -1.18
CA TYR A 148 7.44 -4.93 -1.59
C TYR A 148 7.23 -5.87 -0.41
N TRP A 149 5.97 -6.25 -0.18
CA TRP A 149 5.59 -7.27 0.79
C TRP A 149 4.36 -8.02 0.31
N GLY A 150 4.02 -9.15 0.93
CA GLY A 150 2.84 -9.92 0.53
C GLY A 150 2.80 -11.31 1.11
N TYR A 151 1.85 -12.11 0.65
CA TYR A 151 1.69 -13.49 1.08
C TYR A 151 0.86 -14.31 0.10
N ASP A 152 1.05 -15.63 0.19
CA ASP A 152 0.20 -16.63 -0.42
C ASP A 152 -0.66 -17.29 0.66
N ARG A 153 -1.88 -17.65 0.27
CA ARG A 153 -2.82 -18.44 1.04
C ARG A 153 -3.26 -19.65 0.22
N LYS A 154 -2.88 -20.85 0.67
CA LYS A 154 -3.30 -22.10 0.05
C LYS A 154 -4.71 -22.50 0.46
N ALA A 155 -5.34 -23.36 -0.34
CA ALA A 155 -6.62 -23.97 -0.01
C ALA A 155 -6.58 -24.77 1.31
N SER A 156 -5.42 -25.35 1.66
CA SER A 156 -5.19 -26.04 2.93
C SER A 156 -5.25 -25.14 4.16
N GLY A 157 -5.28 -23.82 3.99
CA GLY A 157 -5.19 -22.87 5.09
C GLY A 157 -3.77 -22.36 5.38
N GLU A 158 -2.74 -22.95 4.78
CA GLU A 158 -1.35 -22.52 4.94
C GLU A 158 -1.15 -21.09 4.41
N VAL A 159 -0.42 -20.27 5.17
CA VAL A 159 0.05 -18.94 4.76
C VAL A 159 1.55 -19.00 4.51
N ARG A 160 2.00 -18.53 3.34
CA ARG A 160 3.42 -18.36 3.03
C ARG A 160 3.71 -16.89 2.81
N VAL A 161 4.63 -16.33 3.58
CA VAL A 161 5.01 -14.93 3.45
C VAL A 161 5.95 -14.72 2.27
N ALA A 162 5.79 -13.59 1.59
CA ALA A 162 6.81 -13.13 0.67
C ALA A 162 7.96 -12.47 1.45
N ALA A 163 9.18 -12.54 0.93
CA ALA A 163 10.27 -11.78 1.53
C ALA A 163 10.04 -10.27 1.34
N ILE A 164 10.19 -9.49 2.41
CA ILE A 164 10.16 -8.03 2.28
C ILE A 164 11.42 -7.58 1.56
N ARG A 165 11.28 -6.83 0.47
CA ARG A 165 12.41 -6.34 -0.33
C ARG A 165 12.08 -4.97 -0.93
N ARG A 166 13.02 -4.37 -1.64
CA ARG A 166 12.66 -3.28 -2.55
C ARG A 166 11.82 -3.83 -3.70
N PRO A 167 10.84 -3.07 -4.20
CA PRO A 167 10.15 -3.43 -5.42
C PRO A 167 11.12 -3.44 -6.61
N THR A 168 10.84 -4.27 -7.60
CA THR A 168 11.55 -4.26 -8.88
C THR A 168 11.16 -3.01 -9.69
N THR A 169 11.91 -2.73 -10.77
CA THR A 169 11.58 -1.62 -11.69
C THR A 169 10.16 -1.75 -12.25
N ASP A 170 9.73 -2.96 -12.61
CA ASP A 170 8.39 -3.18 -13.16
C ASP A 170 7.29 -3.04 -12.10
N GLU A 171 7.55 -3.48 -10.87
CA GLU A 171 6.63 -3.26 -9.74
C GLU A 171 6.47 -1.77 -9.44
N MET A 172 7.56 -0.99 -9.44
CA MET A 172 7.48 0.47 -9.29
C MET A 172 6.76 1.15 -10.46
N ARG A 173 6.98 0.68 -11.70
CA ARG A 173 6.30 1.19 -12.89
C ARG A 173 4.79 0.96 -12.78
N ASN A 174 4.38 -0.25 -12.42
CA ASN A 174 2.97 -0.60 -12.25
C ASN A 174 2.32 0.16 -11.09
N HIS A 175 3.05 0.35 -9.99
CA HIS A 175 2.64 1.19 -8.87
C HIS A 175 2.34 2.63 -9.35
N GLY A 176 3.30 3.29 -10.00
CA GLY A 176 3.13 4.65 -10.53
C GLY A 176 2.03 4.77 -11.59
N ALA A 177 1.93 3.80 -12.52
CA ALA A 177 0.88 3.78 -13.53
C ALA A 177 -0.52 3.66 -12.91
N THR A 178 -0.66 2.82 -11.88
CA THR A 178 -1.90 2.66 -11.13
C THR A 178 -2.31 3.97 -10.44
N LEU A 179 -1.36 4.63 -9.76
CA LEU A 179 -1.60 5.91 -9.10
C LEU A 179 -2.02 7.00 -10.08
N LYS A 180 -1.30 7.14 -11.21
CA LYS A 180 -1.62 8.10 -12.25
C LYS A 180 -3.00 7.85 -12.88
N ARG A 181 -3.35 6.58 -13.11
CA ARG A 181 -4.67 6.19 -13.63
C ARG A 181 -5.80 6.56 -12.67
N LEU A 182 -5.64 6.25 -11.38
CA LEU A 182 -6.72 6.44 -10.39
C LEU A 182 -6.80 7.89 -9.88
N TYR A 183 -5.70 8.62 -9.89
CA TYR A 183 -5.56 9.97 -9.33
C TYR A 183 -4.76 10.88 -10.28
N PRO A 184 -5.30 11.18 -11.48
CA PRO A 184 -4.58 11.88 -12.54
C PRO A 184 -4.25 13.33 -12.23
N SER A 185 -4.92 13.94 -11.25
CA SER A 185 -4.64 15.31 -10.80
C SER A 185 -3.36 15.43 -9.97
N TYR A 186 -2.81 14.32 -9.47
CA TYR A 186 -1.54 14.28 -8.74
C TYR A 186 -0.36 14.07 -9.68
N ARG A 187 0.79 14.63 -9.32
CA ARG A 187 2.06 14.49 -10.03
C ARG A 187 3.00 13.60 -9.22
N TYR A 188 3.39 12.46 -9.78
CA TYR A 188 4.23 11.46 -9.11
C TYR A 188 5.66 11.49 -9.65
N THR A 189 6.64 11.44 -8.76
CA THR A 189 8.09 11.43 -9.09
C THR A 189 8.87 10.47 -8.23
#